data_AF-A0ABD0K8Q5-F1
#
_entry.id   AF-A0ABD0K8Q5-F1
#
_cell.length_a   1.000
_cell.length_b   1.000
_cell.length_c   1.000
_cell.angle_alpha   90.00
_cell.angle_beta   90.00
_cell.angle_gamma   90.00
#
_symmetry.space_group_name_H-M   'P 1'
#
loop_
_entity.id
_entity.type
_entity.pdbx_description
1 polymer ?
#
loop_
_entity_poly.entity_id
_entity_poly.type
_entity_poly.pdbx_seq_one_letter_code
_entity_poly.pdbx_strand_id
1 'polypeptide(L)'
;MLRDDEGGAGEMTWRMTRVRNWLRWPRGSRSTSRVLVSVYVQNAMHPRGLSSRSRRILLTTSIWSLVVLLLVFFITYTVLLVYVDHPFQTSGSDSFSDSPSPHQFRPKVRFNGRGYMDRARQRNGSSLMFSSGTGHRKKVWDAAMFDDPGSSLPECKHGSLFIVIITSAPDHSEHRREIRNSWCNPTLSNHEPNAWQCVFLIGKTDGSDLESHLQEESAHHKDILRGSYVDSYRNLTYKVMHGLAWLHSNCEAPYILKTDDDCFVSTHLLWQFLMHQNKQTSNLYAGHMVLDPSKRQVIRDPGQKWSVAEEEYRPDTYPPYASGSGYALSFDVVAKAVEESRVVKPIPNEDAYIGILLDRLGIQPTVSGRFILSSAGLRLCNYMYMFVVHGVELKMHKDMHKKMLTSQIQCKEEDEVADWF
;
A
#
# COMPACT_ATOMS: atom_id res chain seq x y z
N MET A 1 -12.57 16.28 -68.95
CA MET A 1 -12.25 17.44 -69.81
C MET A 1 -12.96 18.63 -69.21
N LEU A 2 -12.21 19.70 -68.96
CA LEU A 2 -12.63 21.07 -68.62
C LEU A 2 -13.12 21.32 -67.18
N ARG A 3 -12.18 21.85 -66.39
CA ARG A 3 -12.39 22.94 -65.41
C ARG A 3 -13.02 24.14 -66.13
N ASP A 4 -13.72 24.99 -65.39
CA ASP A 4 -13.30 26.39 -65.24
C ASP A 4 -13.92 27.03 -64.01
N ASP A 5 -13.07 27.79 -63.32
CA ASP A 5 -13.36 28.76 -62.27
C ASP A 5 -14.05 29.99 -62.86
N GLU A 6 -14.83 30.71 -62.04
CA GLU A 6 -14.73 32.17 -61.85
C GLU A 6 -15.96 32.71 -61.09
N GLY A 7 -15.77 33.78 -60.32
CA GLY A 7 -16.87 34.70 -59.98
C GLY A 7 -16.93 35.13 -58.52
N GLY A 8 -16.25 36.23 -58.22
CA GLY A 8 -16.17 36.85 -56.89
C GLY A 8 -17.29 37.85 -56.55
N ALA A 9 -17.33 38.14 -55.25
CA ALA A 9 -17.65 39.39 -54.55
C ALA A 9 -19.03 40.06 -54.70
N GLY A 10 -19.66 40.32 -53.54
CA GLY A 10 -20.78 41.26 -53.42
C GLY A 10 -21.40 41.23 -52.03
N GLU A 11 -20.85 42.01 -51.10
CA GLU A 11 -21.46 42.33 -49.79
C GLU A 11 -22.84 42.96 -49.94
N MET A 12 -23.80 42.55 -49.10
CA MET A 12 -24.70 43.51 -48.44
C MET A 12 -25.40 42.89 -47.22
N THR A 13 -25.25 43.61 -46.12
CA THR A 13 -25.71 43.34 -44.75
C THR A 13 -27.20 43.61 -44.60
N TRP A 14 -27.98 42.65 -44.06
CA TRP A 14 -29.27 42.95 -43.43
C TRP A 14 -29.50 42.11 -42.15
N ARG A 15 -29.94 42.84 -41.12
CA ARG A 15 -30.04 42.48 -39.70
C ARG A 15 -31.10 41.42 -39.40
N MET A 16 -30.72 40.38 -38.65
CA MET A 16 -31.65 39.54 -37.88
C MET A 16 -32.13 40.28 -36.63
N THR A 17 -33.37 40.76 -36.66
CA THR A 17 -34.09 41.22 -35.45
C THR A 17 -35.43 40.49 -35.40
N ARG A 18 -35.48 39.32 -34.74
CA ARG A 18 -36.68 38.68 -34.16
C ARG A 18 -36.35 37.24 -33.74
N VAL A 19 -35.93 37.04 -32.49
CA VAL A 19 -36.44 35.98 -31.58
C VAL A 19 -35.98 36.40 -30.17
N ARG A 20 -36.70 37.33 -29.56
CA ARG A 20 -36.50 37.73 -28.17
C ARG A 20 -37.90 37.86 -27.58
N ASN A 21 -38.47 36.76 -27.06
CA ASN A 21 -39.67 36.77 -26.19
C ASN A 21 -40.14 35.39 -25.69
N TRP A 22 -39.26 34.43 -25.44
CA TRP A 22 -39.61 33.26 -24.61
C TRP A 22 -38.48 33.05 -23.60
N LEU A 23 -38.84 32.95 -22.31
CA LEU A 23 -37.98 32.90 -21.11
C LEU A 23 -37.64 34.26 -20.46
N ARG A 24 -38.62 34.84 -19.76
CA ARG A 24 -38.35 35.71 -18.59
C ARG A 24 -38.24 34.81 -17.35
N TRP A 25 -37.10 34.85 -16.68
CA TRP A 25 -36.92 34.36 -15.30
C TRP A 25 -36.30 35.48 -14.44
N PRO A 26 -36.50 35.47 -13.10
CA PRO A 26 -36.42 36.66 -12.24
C PRO A 26 -35.00 37.23 -12.12
N ARG A 27 -34.92 38.55 -11.98
CA ARG A 27 -33.67 39.29 -11.70
C ARG A 27 -33.29 39.11 -10.24
N GLY A 28 -32.13 38.52 -9.97
CA GLY A 28 -31.49 38.54 -8.67
C GLY A 28 -30.16 37.79 -8.65
N SER A 29 -29.11 38.45 -8.18
CA SER A 29 -27.73 37.97 -8.00
C SER A 29 -26.81 37.95 -9.24
N ARG A 30 -25.80 38.83 -9.19
CA ARG A 30 -24.66 38.91 -10.12
C ARG A 30 -23.70 37.76 -9.80
N SER A 31 -23.37 36.94 -10.80
CA SER A 31 -22.21 36.04 -10.73
C SER A 31 -21.62 35.83 -12.12
N THR A 32 -20.28 35.87 -12.17
CA THR A 32 -19.34 35.68 -13.29
C THR A 32 -19.45 34.33 -14.01
N SER A 33 -20.46 33.52 -13.69
CA SER A 33 -20.72 32.20 -14.28
C SER A 33 -21.34 32.25 -15.69
N ARG A 34 -21.88 33.40 -16.13
CA ARG A 34 -22.53 33.51 -17.45
C ARG A 34 -21.56 33.61 -18.63
N VAL A 35 -20.31 34.02 -18.42
CA VAL A 35 -19.31 34.14 -19.49
C VAL A 35 -18.59 32.81 -19.72
N LEU A 36 -18.31 32.04 -18.67
CA LEU A 36 -17.60 30.76 -18.79
C LEU A 36 -18.43 29.66 -19.46
N VAL A 37 -19.74 29.58 -19.20
CA VAL A 37 -20.61 28.56 -19.82
C VAL A 37 -20.84 28.85 -21.31
N SER A 38 -20.86 30.13 -21.72
CA SER A 38 -21.00 30.52 -23.14
C SER A 38 -19.77 30.15 -23.97
N VAL A 39 -18.56 30.30 -23.40
CA VAL A 39 -17.30 30.04 -24.12
C VAL A 39 -17.02 28.54 -24.25
N TYR A 40 -17.42 27.73 -23.26
CA TYR A 40 -17.22 26.27 -23.32
C TYR A 40 -18.16 25.58 -24.32
N VAL A 41 -19.41 26.03 -24.43
CA VAL A 41 -20.39 25.41 -25.34
C VAL A 41 -20.13 25.78 -26.81
N GLN A 42 -19.66 27.00 -27.11
CA GLN A 42 -19.34 27.40 -28.48
C GLN A 42 -18.07 26.73 -29.04
N ASN A 43 -17.06 26.45 -28.21
CA ASN A 43 -15.84 25.76 -28.65
C ASN A 43 -16.01 24.24 -28.77
N ALA A 44 -16.91 23.62 -28.00
CA ALA A 44 -17.18 22.19 -28.09
C ALA A 44 -18.08 21.82 -29.30
N MET A 45 -18.95 22.72 -29.75
CA MET A 45 -19.92 22.46 -30.82
C MET A 45 -19.43 22.83 -32.24
N HIS A 46 -18.24 23.42 -32.38
CA HIS A 46 -17.67 23.78 -33.68
C HIS A 46 -16.15 23.55 -33.73
N PRO A 47 -15.68 22.28 -33.74
CA PRO A 47 -14.28 22.02 -33.96
C PRO A 47 -13.94 22.42 -35.41
N ARG A 48 -13.05 23.40 -35.57
CA ARG A 48 -12.59 23.83 -36.89
C ARG A 48 -11.97 22.60 -37.59
N GLY A 49 -12.47 22.26 -38.79
CA GLY A 49 -11.94 21.17 -39.62
C GLY A 49 -12.85 19.95 -39.85
N LEU A 50 -14.05 19.88 -39.24
CA LEU A 50 -14.97 18.73 -39.45
C LEU A 50 -16.09 19.01 -40.48
N SER A 51 -16.28 18.07 -41.39
CA SER A 51 -17.36 18.09 -42.39
C SER A 51 -18.75 18.12 -41.74
N SER A 52 -19.77 18.61 -42.46
CA SER A 52 -21.18 18.60 -42.02
C SER A 52 -21.66 17.20 -41.61
N ARG A 53 -21.16 16.17 -42.29
CA ARG A 53 -21.52 14.77 -42.04
C ARG A 53 -20.91 14.26 -40.73
N SER A 54 -19.65 14.58 -40.47
CA SER A 54 -18.94 14.20 -39.24
C SER A 54 -19.54 14.86 -37.99
N ARG A 55 -19.98 16.12 -38.11
CA ARG A 55 -20.68 16.83 -37.01
C ARG A 55 -22.03 16.20 -36.67
N ARG A 56 -22.81 15.80 -37.67
CA ARG A 56 -24.07 15.08 -37.43
C ARG A 56 -23.84 13.75 -36.73
N ILE A 57 -22.83 12.97 -37.17
CA ILE A 57 -22.50 11.68 -36.54
C ILE A 57 -22.11 11.89 -35.08
N LEU A 58 -21.19 12.81 -34.78
CA LEU A 58 -20.75 13.09 -33.40
C LEU A 58 -21.89 13.55 -32.49
N LEU A 59 -22.78 14.41 -32.97
CA LEU A 59 -23.94 14.84 -32.22
C LEU A 59 -24.91 13.67 -31.97
N THR A 60 -25.18 12.85 -32.99
CA THR A 60 -26.05 11.69 -32.81
C THR A 60 -25.46 10.67 -31.85
N THR A 61 -24.17 10.34 -31.95
CA THR A 61 -23.54 9.38 -31.03
C THR A 61 -23.48 9.92 -29.60
N SER A 62 -23.19 11.21 -29.42
CA SER A 62 -23.20 11.84 -28.09
C SER A 62 -24.60 11.84 -27.45
N ILE A 63 -25.65 12.14 -28.23
CA ILE A 63 -27.04 12.10 -27.75
C ILE A 63 -27.44 10.66 -27.39
N TRP A 64 -27.13 9.68 -28.24
CA TRP A 64 -27.43 8.28 -27.95
C TRP A 64 -26.66 7.76 -26.74
N SER A 65 -25.40 8.14 -26.56
CA SER A 65 -24.63 7.81 -25.35
C SER A 65 -25.25 8.39 -24.08
N LEU A 66 -25.75 9.63 -24.12
CA LEU A 66 -26.45 10.24 -22.98
C LEU A 66 -27.78 9.54 -22.69
N VAL A 67 -28.53 9.16 -23.72
CA VAL A 67 -29.78 8.39 -23.57
C VAL A 67 -29.51 7.02 -22.95
N VAL A 68 -28.47 6.31 -23.39
CA VAL A 68 -28.06 5.01 -22.82
C VAL A 68 -27.64 5.16 -21.36
N LEU A 69 -26.85 6.18 -21.01
CA LEU A 69 -26.44 6.42 -19.63
C LEU A 69 -27.63 6.74 -18.72
N LEU A 70 -28.60 7.53 -19.20
CA LEU A 70 -29.84 7.80 -18.47
C LEU A 70 -30.68 6.53 -18.28
N LEU A 71 -30.80 5.70 -19.31
CA LEU A 71 -31.51 4.42 -19.21
C LEU A 71 -30.85 3.48 -18.20
N VAL A 72 -29.52 3.36 -18.22
CA VAL A 72 -28.77 2.57 -17.23
C VAL A 72 -29.01 3.12 -15.82
N PHE A 73 -28.95 4.44 -15.64
CA PHE A 73 -29.22 5.07 -14.35
C PHE A 73 -30.65 4.79 -13.84
N PHE A 74 -31.66 4.90 -14.69
CA PHE A 74 -33.05 4.61 -14.29
C PHE A 74 -33.24 3.13 -13.97
N ILE A 75 -32.64 2.21 -14.76
CA ILE A 75 -32.69 0.77 -14.49
C ILE A 75 -32.04 0.45 -13.14
N THR A 76 -30.82 0.93 -12.89
CA THR A 76 -30.13 0.67 -11.62
C THR A 76 -30.84 1.30 -10.43
N TYR A 77 -31.40 2.51 -10.60
CA TYR A 77 -32.20 3.17 -9.59
C TYR A 77 -33.49 2.39 -9.28
N THR A 78 -34.20 1.87 -10.30
CA THR A 78 -35.38 1.02 -10.07
C THR A 78 -35.03 -0.31 -9.40
N VAL A 79 -33.91 -0.94 -9.75
CA VAL A 79 -33.44 -2.16 -9.07
C VAL A 79 -33.12 -1.87 -7.61
N LEU A 80 -32.47 -0.74 -7.31
CA LEU A 80 -32.21 -0.30 -5.93
C LEU A 80 -33.49 -0.04 -5.15
N LEU A 81 -34.49 0.63 -5.74
CA LEU A 81 -35.78 0.85 -5.07
C LEU A 81 -36.51 -0.46 -4.76
N VAL A 82 -36.45 -1.45 -5.67
CA VAL A 82 -37.07 -2.77 -5.44
C VAL A 82 -36.32 -3.58 -4.38
N TYR A 83 -34.99 -3.46 -4.30
CA TYR A 83 -34.20 -4.21 -3.32
C TYR A 83 -34.17 -3.59 -1.92
N VAL A 84 -34.45 -2.29 -1.79
CA VAL A 84 -34.42 -1.57 -0.51
C VAL A 84 -35.76 -1.60 0.23
N ASP A 85 -36.84 -2.10 -0.40
CA ASP A 85 -38.20 -2.09 0.18
C ASP A 85 -38.60 -3.40 0.92
N HIS A 86 -37.63 -4.16 1.41
CA HIS A 86 -37.88 -5.20 2.42
C HIS A 86 -37.59 -4.66 3.83
N PRO A 87 -38.60 -4.21 4.60
CA PRO A 87 -38.39 -3.81 5.98
C PRO A 87 -38.06 -5.04 6.82
N PHE A 88 -36.84 -5.08 7.35
CA PHE A 88 -36.49 -5.95 8.47
C PHE A 88 -37.40 -5.61 9.66
N GLN A 89 -38.20 -6.59 10.07
CA GLN A 89 -39.02 -6.52 11.28
C GLN A 89 -38.14 -6.26 12.51
N THR A 90 -38.59 -5.29 13.30
CA THR A 90 -38.07 -4.92 14.61
C THR A 90 -38.69 -5.77 15.72
N SER A 91 -37.85 -6.24 16.63
CA SER A 91 -38.19 -6.63 18.01
C SER A 91 -36.88 -6.71 18.80
N GLY A 92 -36.61 -6.03 19.90
CA GLY A 92 -37.34 -5.06 20.69
C GLY A 92 -36.37 -4.40 21.70
N SER A 93 -36.84 -3.29 22.26
CA SER A 93 -36.44 -2.59 23.50
C SER A 93 -35.32 -3.18 24.37
N ASP A 94 -34.30 -2.36 24.68
CA ASP A 94 -34.30 -1.69 25.98
C ASP A 94 -33.36 -0.46 26.01
N SER A 95 -33.88 0.58 26.63
CA SER A 95 -33.33 1.91 26.87
C SER A 95 -32.30 1.93 27.99
N PHE A 96 -31.19 2.65 27.84
CA PHE A 96 -30.67 3.50 28.92
C PHE A 96 -29.77 4.62 28.39
N SER A 97 -29.88 5.77 29.04
CA SER A 97 -29.47 7.10 28.60
C SER A 97 -28.08 7.53 29.10
N ASP A 98 -27.61 8.61 28.47
CA ASP A 98 -26.73 9.68 28.97
C ASP A 98 -25.20 9.52 28.94
N SER A 99 -24.62 10.22 27.96
CA SER A 99 -23.31 10.88 28.04
C SER A 99 -23.39 12.12 28.96
N PRO A 100 -22.25 12.57 29.53
CA PRO A 100 -21.61 13.74 28.92
C PRO A 100 -20.07 13.73 28.96
N SER A 101 -19.46 14.38 27.96
CA SER A 101 -18.06 14.87 27.97
C SER A 101 -18.05 16.36 28.40
N PRO A 102 -16.91 17.09 28.45
CA PRO A 102 -15.50 16.69 28.61
C PRO A 102 -14.77 17.51 29.70
N HIS A 103 -13.72 16.97 30.34
CA HIS A 103 -12.75 17.79 31.08
C HIS A 103 -11.32 17.62 30.57
N GLN A 104 -10.74 18.77 30.24
CA GLN A 104 -9.36 19.02 29.88
C GLN A 104 -8.39 18.52 30.96
N PHE A 105 -7.41 17.71 30.58
CA PHE A 105 -6.11 17.67 31.26
C PHE A 105 -5.01 17.39 30.23
N ARG A 106 -4.16 18.40 30.00
CA ARG A 106 -2.86 18.25 29.33
C ARG A 106 -1.81 17.91 30.39
N PRO A 107 -1.02 16.84 30.24
CA PRO A 107 0.31 16.80 30.83
C PRO A 107 1.36 17.04 29.74
N LYS A 108 2.19 18.07 29.94
CA LYS A 108 3.49 18.18 29.27
C LYS A 108 4.36 17.02 29.75
N VAL A 109 4.69 16.06 28.87
CA VAL A 109 5.68 15.02 29.18
C VAL A 109 7.01 15.43 28.56
N ARG A 110 7.98 15.68 29.44
CA ARG A 110 9.38 15.95 29.14
C ARG A 110 10.09 14.59 29.19
N PHE A 111 10.54 14.09 28.05
CA PHE A 111 11.35 12.86 28.01
C PHE A 111 12.77 13.18 28.50
N ASN A 112 13.05 12.85 29.77
CA ASN A 112 14.43 12.64 30.21
C ASN A 112 14.76 11.16 29.97
N GLY A 113 15.66 10.92 29.03
CA GLY A 113 16.25 9.61 28.79
C GLY A 113 17.10 9.16 29.97
N ARG A 114 16.98 7.86 30.29
CA ARG A 114 17.73 6.99 31.22
C ARG A 114 16.80 6.36 32.24
N GLY A 115 16.39 5.13 31.96
CA GLY A 115 15.65 4.30 32.92
C GLY A 115 14.78 3.22 32.27
N TYR A 116 15.28 2.49 31.28
CA TYR A 116 14.59 1.30 30.77
C TYR A 116 15.52 0.08 30.61
N MET A 117 16.67 0.06 31.29
CA MET A 117 17.67 -1.02 31.18
C MET A 117 18.06 -1.70 32.49
N ASP A 118 17.51 -1.32 33.65
CA ASP A 118 17.91 -1.93 34.94
C ASP A 118 16.93 -3.00 35.48
N ARG A 119 15.95 -3.47 34.69
CA ARG A 119 15.07 -4.59 35.10
C ARG A 119 15.12 -5.85 34.23
N ALA A 120 15.85 -5.84 33.13
CA ALA A 120 15.99 -7.02 32.27
C ALA A 120 17.25 -7.86 32.56
N ARG A 121 18.10 -7.46 33.53
CA ARG A 121 19.40 -8.08 33.77
C ARG A 121 19.65 -8.47 35.22
N GLN A 122 18.66 -9.05 35.89
CA GLN A 122 18.87 -9.80 37.15
C GLN A 122 17.66 -10.70 37.44
N ARG A 123 17.70 -11.94 36.93
CA ARG A 123 17.07 -13.12 37.54
C ARG A 123 17.56 -14.39 36.86
N ASN A 124 18.70 -14.88 37.33
CA ASN A 124 18.99 -16.31 37.30
C ASN A 124 18.15 -16.99 38.39
N GLY A 125 17.48 -18.09 38.03
CA GLY A 125 17.06 -19.14 38.96
C GLY A 125 15.82 -18.89 39.80
N SER A 126 14.62 -19.01 39.22
CA SER A 126 13.48 -19.67 39.89
C SER A 126 12.44 -20.08 38.86
N SER A 127 12.20 -21.38 38.75
CA SER A 127 11.07 -21.97 38.03
C SER A 127 9.76 -21.41 38.59
N LEU A 128 9.05 -20.60 37.81
CA LEU A 128 7.64 -20.29 38.03
C LEU A 128 6.85 -21.14 37.04
N MET A 129 6.41 -22.30 37.51
CA MET A 129 5.46 -23.15 36.80
C MET A 129 4.15 -22.37 36.62
N PHE A 130 3.92 -21.89 35.40
CA PHE A 130 2.58 -21.56 34.95
C PHE A 130 1.92 -22.89 34.55
N SER A 131 1.13 -23.45 35.46
CA SER A 131 0.28 -24.60 35.17
C SER A 131 -0.93 -24.12 34.36
N SER A 132 -0.78 -24.07 33.04
CA SER A 132 -1.88 -24.09 32.08
C SER A 132 -1.66 -25.29 31.12
N GLY A 133 -2.71 -26.08 30.92
CA GLY A 133 -2.67 -27.43 30.35
C GLY A 133 -1.76 -27.59 29.12
N THR A 134 -0.70 -28.37 29.29
CA THR A 134 0.34 -28.65 28.30
C THR A 134 -0.11 -29.73 27.32
N GLY A 135 -0.94 -29.35 26.35
CA GLY A 135 -0.80 -29.96 25.03
C GLY A 135 0.48 -29.39 24.41
N HIS A 136 1.60 -30.11 24.47
CA HIS A 136 2.82 -29.72 23.75
C HIS A 136 2.48 -29.60 22.25
N ARG A 137 2.28 -28.37 21.76
CA ARG A 137 2.09 -28.12 20.33
C ARG A 137 3.41 -28.51 19.66
N LYS A 138 3.38 -29.56 18.85
CA LYS A 138 4.55 -30.10 18.17
C LYS A 138 5.15 -29.02 17.27
N LYS A 139 6.43 -28.69 17.47
CA LYS A 139 7.19 -27.83 16.57
C LYS A 139 7.23 -28.47 15.17
N VAL A 140 6.79 -27.72 14.17
CA VAL A 140 6.68 -28.14 12.77
C VAL A 140 7.91 -27.70 11.98
N TRP A 141 8.46 -26.51 12.27
CA TRP A 141 9.66 -25.97 11.63
C TRP A 141 10.29 -24.85 12.47
N ASP A 142 11.44 -24.33 12.04
CA ASP A 142 12.08 -23.14 12.64
C ASP A 142 12.66 -22.23 11.55
N ALA A 143 12.26 -20.96 11.53
CA ALA A 143 12.80 -20.01 10.58
C ALA A 143 14.28 -19.66 10.84
N ALA A 144 14.74 -19.81 12.08
CA ALA A 144 16.13 -19.55 12.46
C ALA A 144 17.13 -20.58 11.90
N MET A 145 16.66 -21.71 11.35
CA MET A 145 17.55 -22.72 10.76
C MET A 145 18.02 -22.36 9.34
N PHE A 146 17.51 -21.27 8.77
CA PHE A 146 17.76 -20.91 7.38
C PHE A 146 18.96 -19.99 7.17
N ASP A 147 19.76 -19.69 8.20
CA ASP A 147 21.03 -18.99 8.02
C ASP A 147 21.95 -19.75 7.06
N ASP A 148 22.56 -19.03 6.12
CA ASP A 148 23.57 -19.59 5.22
C ASP A 148 24.95 -19.52 5.89
N PRO A 149 25.53 -20.67 6.33
CA PRO A 149 26.79 -20.67 7.09
C PRO A 149 27.99 -20.13 6.31
N GLY A 150 27.89 -20.03 4.97
CA GLY A 150 28.93 -19.47 4.11
C GLY A 150 28.84 -17.95 3.91
N SER A 151 27.84 -17.28 4.48
CA SER A 151 27.58 -15.85 4.26
C SER A 151 27.70 -15.03 5.54
N SER A 152 28.22 -13.80 5.43
CA SER A 152 28.20 -12.83 6.51
C SER A 152 26.79 -12.29 6.73
N LEU A 153 26.28 -12.35 7.95
CA LEU A 153 25.01 -11.73 8.31
C LEU A 153 25.11 -10.19 8.24
N PRO A 154 24.03 -9.49 7.85
CA PRO A 154 23.98 -8.04 7.96
C PRO A 154 24.00 -7.62 9.44
N GLU A 155 24.61 -6.47 9.73
CA GLU A 155 24.63 -5.88 11.07
C GLU A 155 23.44 -4.94 11.26
N CYS A 156 22.74 -5.04 12.39
CA CYS A 156 21.67 -4.10 12.72
C CYS A 156 22.26 -2.76 13.15
N LYS A 157 21.85 -1.67 12.48
CA LYS A 157 22.25 -0.31 12.87
C LYS A 157 21.51 0.11 14.13
N HIS A 158 22.24 0.28 15.23
CA HIS A 158 21.67 0.79 16.46
C HIS A 158 21.07 2.20 16.27
N GLY A 159 19.91 2.42 16.88
CA GLY A 159 19.18 3.69 16.81
C GLY A 159 18.23 3.84 15.61
N SER A 160 18.13 2.84 14.73
CA SER A 160 17.13 2.85 13.65
C SER A 160 15.70 2.80 14.18
N LEU A 161 14.87 3.73 13.71
CA LEU A 161 13.44 3.80 14.05
C LEU A 161 12.68 2.64 13.41
N PHE A 162 13.08 2.24 12.20
CA PHE A 162 12.54 1.06 11.54
C PHE A 162 13.58 0.38 10.65
N ILE A 163 13.36 -0.91 10.39
CA ILE A 163 14.12 -1.68 9.41
C ILE A 163 13.18 -2.12 8.29
N VAL A 164 13.61 -1.91 7.05
CA VAL A 164 12.91 -2.38 5.86
C VAL A 164 13.52 -3.69 5.39
N ILE A 165 12.77 -4.80 5.47
CA ILE A 165 13.16 -6.06 4.82
C ILE A 165 12.56 -6.10 3.42
N ILE A 166 13.43 -6.32 2.43
CA ILE A 166 13.07 -6.24 1.01
C ILE A 166 13.29 -7.62 0.40
N THR A 167 12.23 -8.29 -0.05
CA THR A 167 12.42 -9.54 -0.81
C THR A 167 12.92 -9.22 -2.21
N SER A 168 14.07 -9.77 -2.57
CA SER A 168 14.68 -9.57 -3.89
C SER A 168 15.11 -10.91 -4.50
N ALA A 169 15.19 -10.99 -5.83
CA ALA A 169 15.66 -12.17 -6.53
C ALA A 169 17.19 -12.16 -6.72
N PRO A 170 17.85 -13.33 -6.83
CA PRO A 170 19.29 -13.43 -7.04
C PRO A 170 19.83 -12.54 -8.17
N ASP A 171 19.16 -12.52 -9.31
CA ASP A 171 19.50 -11.76 -10.53
C ASP A 171 19.08 -10.28 -10.51
N HIS A 172 18.40 -9.82 -9.46
CA HIS A 172 17.93 -8.44 -9.31
C HIS A 172 18.98 -7.47 -8.72
N SER A 173 20.27 -7.66 -9.03
CA SER A 173 21.35 -6.79 -8.51
C SER A 173 21.16 -5.32 -8.89
N GLU A 174 20.61 -5.05 -10.07
CA GLU A 174 20.31 -3.70 -10.52
C GLU A 174 19.17 -3.05 -9.73
N HIS A 175 18.12 -3.81 -9.38
CA HIS A 175 17.01 -3.31 -8.55
C HIS A 175 17.54 -2.89 -7.18
N ARG A 176 18.31 -3.76 -6.54
CA ARG A 176 18.93 -3.47 -5.23
C ARG A 176 19.81 -2.23 -5.29
N ARG A 177 20.62 -2.09 -6.35
CA ARG A 177 21.46 -0.90 -6.59
C ARG A 177 20.62 0.38 -6.71
N GLU A 178 19.52 0.38 -7.46
CA GLU A 178 18.67 1.57 -7.60
C GLU A 178 17.93 1.91 -6.30
N ILE A 179 17.51 0.91 -5.53
CA ILE A 179 16.92 1.08 -4.19
C ILE A 179 17.95 1.71 -3.22
N ARG A 180 19.18 1.18 -3.15
CA ARG A 180 20.28 1.74 -2.35
C ARG A 180 20.59 3.19 -2.73
N ASN A 181 20.56 3.50 -4.02
CA ASN A 181 20.83 4.84 -4.56
C ASN A 181 19.60 5.76 -4.54
N SER A 182 18.55 5.39 -3.82
CA SER A 182 17.34 6.20 -3.67
C SER A 182 16.80 6.10 -2.24
N TRP A 183 15.54 5.68 -2.07
CA TRP A 183 14.77 5.80 -0.83
C TRP A 183 15.35 5.00 0.33
N CYS A 184 16.17 3.99 0.06
CA CYS A 184 16.81 3.20 1.10
C CYS A 184 17.90 3.96 1.85
N ASN A 185 18.54 4.95 1.23
CA ASN A 185 19.62 5.72 1.86
C ASN A 185 19.07 6.94 2.62
N PRO A 186 19.17 6.99 3.97
CA PRO A 186 18.67 8.11 4.77
C PRO A 186 19.29 9.46 4.42
N THR A 187 20.57 9.48 4.05
CA THR A 187 21.31 10.72 3.80
C THR A 187 20.80 11.47 2.57
N LEU A 188 20.25 10.73 1.59
CA LEU A 188 19.60 11.32 0.41
C LEU A 188 18.28 12.05 0.75
N SER A 189 17.75 11.85 1.96
CA SER A 189 16.56 12.53 2.48
C SER A 189 16.88 13.46 3.66
N ASN A 190 18.14 13.88 3.81
CA ASN A 190 18.66 14.73 4.90
C ASN A 190 18.43 14.17 6.31
N HIS A 191 18.45 12.84 6.45
CA HIS A 191 18.37 12.15 7.74
C HIS A 191 19.74 11.60 8.16
N GLU A 192 19.89 11.34 9.46
CA GLU A 192 21.06 10.65 10.01
C GLU A 192 21.22 9.25 9.37
N PRO A 193 22.45 8.75 9.15
CA PRO A 193 22.70 7.48 8.46
C PRO A 193 22.07 6.23 9.09
N ASN A 194 21.62 6.33 10.34
CA ASN A 194 20.94 5.28 11.09
C ASN A 194 19.45 5.55 11.32
N ALA A 195 18.83 6.57 10.69
CA ALA A 195 17.39 6.84 10.87
C ALA A 195 16.51 5.63 10.51
N TRP A 196 16.87 4.92 9.45
CA TRP A 196 16.36 3.60 9.10
C TRP A 196 17.45 2.78 8.39
N GLN A 197 17.19 1.49 8.23
CA GLN A 197 18.06 0.55 7.51
C GLN A 197 17.20 -0.29 6.56
N CYS A 198 17.76 -0.67 5.41
CA CYS A 198 17.17 -1.74 4.60
C CYS A 198 18.06 -2.98 4.62
N VAL A 199 17.42 -4.14 4.48
CA VAL A 199 18.07 -5.45 4.36
C VAL A 199 17.38 -6.22 3.25
N PHE A 200 18.14 -6.70 2.28
CA PHE A 200 17.63 -7.52 1.18
C PHE A 200 17.60 -8.99 1.58
N LEU A 201 16.48 -9.67 1.37
CA LEU A 201 16.31 -11.10 1.64
C LEU A 201 16.47 -11.89 0.34
N ILE A 202 17.48 -12.76 0.29
CA ILE A 202 17.83 -13.52 -0.92
C ILE A 202 18.18 -14.97 -0.54
N GLY A 203 17.62 -15.93 -1.27
CA GLY A 203 17.94 -17.36 -1.14
C GLY A 203 19.06 -17.81 -2.08
N LYS A 204 19.25 -19.12 -2.18
CA LYS A 204 20.20 -19.77 -3.10
C LYS A 204 19.67 -19.82 -4.53
N THR A 205 20.57 -19.76 -5.50
CA THR A 205 20.33 -20.00 -6.92
C THR A 205 21.26 -21.08 -7.47
N ASP A 206 20.86 -21.73 -8.55
CA ASP A 206 21.59 -22.86 -9.15
C ASP A 206 22.75 -22.43 -10.07
N GLY A 207 22.86 -21.12 -10.38
CA GLY A 207 23.90 -20.58 -11.26
C GLY A 207 25.17 -20.19 -10.49
N SER A 208 26.30 -20.87 -10.76
CA SER A 208 27.59 -20.61 -10.10
C SER A 208 28.03 -19.16 -10.20
N ASP A 209 27.91 -18.56 -11.39
CA ASP A 209 28.36 -17.18 -11.64
C ASP A 209 27.49 -16.17 -10.89
N LEU A 210 26.18 -16.44 -10.82
CA LEU A 210 25.25 -15.58 -10.10
C LEU A 210 25.46 -15.68 -8.59
N GLU A 211 25.72 -16.88 -8.07
CA GLU A 211 26.11 -17.09 -6.68
C GLU A 211 27.41 -16.37 -6.33
N SER A 212 28.44 -16.44 -7.19
CA SER A 212 29.69 -15.69 -6.97
C SER A 212 29.46 -14.18 -6.94
N HIS A 213 28.71 -13.62 -7.89
CA HIS A 213 28.40 -12.18 -7.89
C HIS A 213 27.59 -11.77 -6.65
N LEU A 214 26.66 -12.62 -6.17
CA LEU A 214 25.90 -12.36 -4.94
C LEU A 214 26.78 -12.38 -3.69
N GLN A 215 27.75 -13.29 -3.62
CA GLN A 215 28.71 -13.33 -2.52
C GLN A 215 29.56 -12.06 -2.49
N GLU A 216 30.04 -11.60 -3.65
CA GLU A 216 30.77 -10.34 -3.78
C GLU A 216 29.90 -9.14 -3.38
N GLU A 217 28.65 -9.08 -3.86
CA GLU A 217 27.71 -8.02 -3.50
C GLU A 217 27.43 -7.99 -1.99
N SER A 218 27.19 -9.16 -1.40
CA SER A 218 26.94 -9.33 0.04
C SER A 218 28.14 -8.86 0.87
N ALA A 219 29.36 -9.25 0.47
CA ALA A 219 30.59 -8.86 1.15
C ALA A 219 30.85 -7.34 1.04
N HIS A 220 30.51 -6.73 -0.10
CA HIS A 220 30.71 -5.31 -0.35
C HIS A 220 29.70 -4.43 0.40
N HIS A 221 28.41 -4.76 0.33
CA HIS A 221 27.33 -3.91 0.86
C HIS A 221 26.91 -4.23 2.29
N LYS A 222 27.10 -5.48 2.75
CA LYS A 222 26.73 -5.94 4.10
C LYS A 222 25.26 -5.67 4.48
N ASP A 223 24.38 -5.65 3.49
CA ASP A 223 22.94 -5.38 3.63
C ASP A 223 22.07 -6.52 3.05
N ILE A 224 22.65 -7.69 2.82
CA ILE A 224 21.96 -8.87 2.30
C ILE A 224 21.90 -9.92 3.40
N LEU A 225 20.68 -10.38 3.73
CA LEU A 225 20.46 -11.58 4.51
C LEU A 225 20.30 -12.77 3.56
N ARG A 226 21.29 -13.66 3.59
CA ARG A 226 21.36 -14.86 2.77
C ARG A 226 20.71 -16.05 3.47
N GLY A 227 19.72 -16.64 2.80
CA GLY A 227 19.01 -17.83 3.25
C GLY A 227 19.47 -19.11 2.58
N SER A 228 19.46 -20.22 3.31
CA SER A 228 19.90 -21.53 2.81
C SER A 228 18.85 -22.28 1.97
N TYR A 229 17.68 -21.69 1.74
CA TYR A 229 16.60 -22.17 0.86
C TYR A 229 16.79 -21.74 -0.58
N VAL A 230 16.27 -22.53 -1.53
CA VAL A 230 16.22 -22.16 -2.95
C VAL A 230 15.31 -20.96 -3.14
N ASP A 231 15.80 -19.94 -3.85
CA ASP A 231 15.04 -18.74 -4.14
C ASP A 231 13.99 -19.02 -5.21
N SER A 232 12.73 -19.09 -4.78
CA SER A 232 11.59 -19.34 -5.65
C SER A 232 10.33 -18.76 -5.03
N TYR A 233 9.31 -18.51 -5.85
CA TYR A 233 8.01 -18.05 -5.36
C TYR A 233 7.45 -18.96 -4.27
N ARG A 234 7.55 -20.29 -4.44
CA ARG A 234 7.03 -21.26 -3.46
C ARG A 234 7.72 -21.19 -2.09
N ASN A 235 8.94 -20.66 -2.03
CA ASN A 235 9.73 -20.52 -0.82
C ASN A 235 9.71 -19.10 -0.24
N LEU A 236 8.86 -18.18 -0.74
CA LEU A 236 8.76 -16.82 -0.21
C LEU A 236 8.46 -16.77 1.28
N THR A 237 7.62 -17.68 1.78
CA THR A 237 7.34 -17.77 3.22
C THR A 237 8.58 -18.11 4.03
N TYR A 238 9.44 -19.01 3.56
CA TYR A 238 10.72 -19.27 4.23
C TYR A 238 11.59 -18.02 4.20
N LYS A 239 11.63 -17.32 3.06
CA LYS A 239 12.39 -16.08 2.89
C LYS A 239 12.00 -15.01 3.90
N VAL A 240 10.72 -14.67 3.99
CA VAL A 240 10.26 -13.60 4.87
C VAL A 240 10.37 -14.01 6.34
N MET A 241 9.95 -15.22 6.70
CA MET A 241 10.03 -15.67 8.09
C MET A 241 11.47 -15.79 8.58
N HIS A 242 12.41 -16.15 7.71
CA HIS A 242 13.85 -16.09 8.02
C HIS A 242 14.29 -14.66 8.32
N GLY A 243 13.89 -13.68 7.48
CA GLY A 243 14.12 -12.26 7.75
C GLY A 243 13.54 -11.78 9.08
N LEU A 244 12.31 -12.18 9.40
CA LEU A 244 11.65 -11.85 10.67
C LEU A 244 12.34 -12.51 11.88
N ALA A 245 12.80 -13.75 11.74
CA ALA A 245 13.53 -14.45 12.80
C ALA A 245 14.92 -13.83 13.06
N TRP A 246 15.62 -13.43 12.00
CA TRP A 246 16.87 -12.69 12.11
C TRP A 246 16.65 -11.33 12.80
N LEU A 247 15.64 -10.56 12.39
CA LEU A 247 15.28 -9.29 13.02
C LEU A 247 15.00 -9.45 14.52
N HIS A 248 14.16 -10.43 14.88
CA HIS A 248 13.79 -10.72 16.28
C HIS A 248 15.01 -11.05 17.14
N SER A 249 16.02 -11.70 16.57
CA SER A 249 17.18 -12.19 17.31
C SER A 249 18.33 -11.19 17.37
N ASN A 250 18.42 -10.25 16.42
CA ASN A 250 19.61 -9.41 16.23
C ASN A 250 19.34 -7.91 16.33
N CYS A 251 18.11 -7.45 16.09
CA CYS A 251 17.81 -6.03 15.97
C CYS A 251 16.86 -5.53 17.09
N GLU A 252 16.93 -4.22 17.38
CA GLU A 252 16.11 -3.57 18.41
C GLU A 252 15.17 -2.49 17.83
N ALA A 253 15.05 -2.39 16.50
CA ALA A 253 14.22 -1.38 15.87
C ALA A 253 12.73 -1.59 16.22
N PRO A 254 11.99 -0.55 16.66
CA PRO A 254 10.63 -0.71 17.15
C PRO A 254 9.62 -1.06 16.06
N TYR A 255 9.92 -0.74 14.80
CA TYR A 255 9.06 -1.03 13.66
C TYR A 255 9.82 -1.74 12.54
N ILE A 256 9.10 -2.60 11.83
CA ILE A 256 9.61 -3.35 10.68
C ILE A 256 8.67 -3.05 9.51
N LEU A 257 9.22 -2.80 8.33
CA LEU A 257 8.47 -2.74 7.09
C LEU A 257 8.93 -3.91 6.21
N LYS A 258 8.00 -4.79 5.80
CA LYS A 258 8.26 -5.71 4.69
C LYS A 258 7.80 -5.07 3.40
N THR A 259 8.59 -5.21 2.34
CA THR A 259 8.21 -4.85 0.97
C THR A 259 8.95 -5.71 -0.05
N ASP A 260 8.59 -5.56 -1.32
CA ASP A 260 9.24 -6.23 -2.46
C ASP A 260 10.18 -5.25 -3.18
N ASP A 261 11.08 -5.76 -4.03
CA ASP A 261 12.06 -4.94 -4.77
C ASP A 261 11.51 -4.26 -6.03
N ASP A 262 10.22 -4.45 -6.31
CA ASP A 262 9.40 -3.71 -7.27
C ASP A 262 8.44 -2.74 -6.57
N CYS A 263 8.73 -2.37 -5.32
CA CYS A 263 8.02 -1.35 -4.57
C CYS A 263 8.88 -0.12 -4.28
N PHE A 264 8.24 1.03 -4.22
CA PHE A 264 8.80 2.27 -3.69
C PHE A 264 8.29 2.52 -2.28
N VAL A 265 9.19 2.89 -1.37
CA VAL A 265 8.84 3.31 -0.01
C VAL A 265 9.12 4.79 0.15
N SER A 266 8.13 5.55 0.59
CA SER A 266 8.31 6.96 0.99
C SER A 266 8.96 7.03 2.38
N THR A 267 10.23 6.66 2.49
CA THR A 267 10.92 6.47 3.78
C THR A 267 10.97 7.72 4.65
N HIS A 268 11.12 8.91 4.05
CA HIS A 268 11.04 10.18 4.77
C HIS A 268 9.66 10.38 5.44
N LEU A 269 8.60 10.16 4.67
CA LEU A 269 7.22 10.33 5.15
C LEU A 269 6.86 9.28 6.21
N LEU A 270 7.27 8.02 5.99
CA LEU A 270 7.08 6.94 6.95
C LEU A 270 7.82 7.24 8.27
N TRP A 271 9.06 7.74 8.19
CA TRP A 271 9.83 8.15 9.36
C TRP A 271 9.10 9.24 10.15
N GLN A 272 8.62 10.30 9.47
CA GLN A 272 7.89 11.40 10.12
C GLN A 272 6.64 10.87 10.82
N PHE A 273 5.87 10.02 10.14
CA PHE A 273 4.66 9.43 10.69
C PHE A 273 4.95 8.57 11.92
N LEU A 274 5.90 7.62 11.82
CA LEU A 274 6.24 6.72 12.94
C LEU A 274 6.81 7.47 14.14
N MET A 275 7.54 8.57 13.92
CA MET A 275 8.16 9.36 14.98
C MET A 275 7.18 10.29 15.69
N HIS A 276 6.21 10.85 14.97
CA HIS A 276 5.40 11.97 15.49
C HIS A 276 3.89 11.72 15.54
N GLN A 277 3.36 10.85 14.69
CA GLN A 277 1.91 10.71 14.47
C GLN A 277 1.38 9.33 14.86
N ASN A 278 2.19 8.28 14.74
CA ASN A 278 1.74 6.92 14.99
C ASN A 278 1.34 6.70 16.46
N LYS A 279 0.06 6.43 16.70
CA LYS A 279 -0.49 6.11 18.02
C LYS A 279 -0.44 4.62 18.35
N GLN A 280 -0.30 3.76 17.33
CA GLN A 280 -0.28 2.31 17.49
C GLN A 280 1.18 1.81 17.50
N THR A 281 1.80 1.87 18.68
CA THR A 281 3.21 1.51 18.88
C THR A 281 3.42 0.02 19.19
N SER A 282 2.35 -0.74 19.41
CA SER A 282 2.36 -2.18 19.69
C SER A 282 1.15 -2.85 19.03
N ASN A 283 1.21 -4.18 18.86
CA ASN A 283 0.21 -4.94 18.09
C ASN A 283 -0.09 -4.29 16.72
N LEU A 284 0.92 -3.70 16.08
CA LEU A 284 0.77 -3.07 14.77
C LEU A 284 0.92 -4.11 13.67
N TYR A 285 -0.10 -4.23 12.83
CA TYR A 285 -0.05 -4.93 11.56
C TYR A 285 -0.79 -4.08 10.52
N ALA A 286 -0.06 -3.19 9.84
CA ALA A 286 -0.66 -2.19 8.95
C ALA A 286 -0.23 -2.36 7.50
N GLY A 287 -1.14 -2.05 6.56
CA GLY A 287 -0.91 -2.26 5.14
C GLY A 287 -2.21 -2.17 4.33
N HIS A 288 -2.14 -2.52 3.05
CA HIS A 288 -3.34 -2.68 2.22
C HIS A 288 -4.01 -4.01 2.54
N MET A 289 -5.03 -3.98 3.40
CA MET A 289 -5.71 -5.19 3.87
C MET A 289 -6.67 -5.76 2.83
N VAL A 290 -6.47 -7.04 2.49
CA VAL A 290 -7.41 -7.85 1.71
C VAL A 290 -8.49 -8.36 2.67
N LEU A 291 -9.56 -7.59 2.83
CA LEU A 291 -10.66 -7.93 3.74
C LEU A 291 -11.77 -8.74 3.07
N ASP A 292 -12.03 -8.45 1.80
CA ASP A 292 -13.11 -9.06 1.00
C ASP A 292 -12.89 -10.59 0.88
N PRO A 293 -13.81 -11.43 1.42
CA PRO A 293 -13.68 -12.88 1.34
C PRO A 293 -13.58 -13.41 -0.10
N SER A 294 -14.20 -12.74 -1.07
CA SER A 294 -14.13 -13.15 -2.48
C SER A 294 -12.72 -13.04 -3.05
N LYS A 295 -11.88 -12.17 -2.48
CA LYS A 295 -10.47 -11.97 -2.87
C LYS A 295 -9.49 -12.81 -2.05
N ARG A 296 -9.98 -13.54 -1.04
CA ARG A 296 -9.19 -14.40 -0.15
C ARG A 296 -9.42 -15.89 -0.38
N GLN A 297 -10.09 -16.26 -1.47
CA GLN A 297 -10.32 -17.66 -1.82
C GLN A 297 -8.99 -18.35 -2.11
N VAL A 298 -8.81 -19.54 -1.56
CA VAL A 298 -7.60 -20.32 -1.78
C VAL A 298 -7.66 -20.93 -3.17
N ILE A 299 -6.69 -20.58 -3.99
CA ILE A 299 -6.58 -21.12 -5.35
C ILE A 299 -6.06 -22.55 -5.24
N ARG A 300 -6.83 -23.53 -5.71
CA ARG A 300 -6.49 -24.96 -5.63
C ARG A 300 -5.88 -25.53 -6.90
N ASP A 301 -6.07 -24.84 -8.03
CA ASP A 301 -5.58 -25.27 -9.34
C ASP A 301 -4.05 -25.20 -9.41
N PRO A 302 -3.32 -26.33 -9.50
CA PRO A 302 -1.86 -26.35 -9.51
C PRO A 302 -1.23 -25.58 -10.69
N GLY A 303 -2.00 -25.31 -11.75
CA GLY A 303 -1.54 -24.51 -12.90
C GLY A 303 -1.44 -23.01 -12.61
N GLN A 304 -1.98 -22.55 -11.49
CA GLN A 304 -1.97 -21.13 -11.12
C GLN A 304 -0.81 -20.81 -10.18
N LYS A 305 -0.20 -19.63 -10.38
CA LYS A 305 0.98 -19.14 -9.65
C LYS A 305 0.83 -19.23 -8.12
N TRP A 306 -0.36 -18.91 -7.62
CA TRP A 306 -0.67 -18.75 -6.19
C TRP A 306 -1.41 -19.95 -5.59
N SER A 307 -1.26 -21.11 -6.23
CA SER A 307 -1.97 -22.32 -5.83
C SER A 307 -1.43 -22.93 -4.54
N VAL A 308 -2.35 -23.34 -3.66
CA VAL A 308 -2.04 -23.99 -2.39
C VAL A 308 -2.90 -25.25 -2.27
N ALA A 309 -2.24 -26.39 -2.17
CA ALA A 309 -2.91 -27.68 -2.09
C ALA A 309 -3.70 -27.81 -0.76
N GLU A 310 -4.74 -28.64 -0.75
CA GLU A 310 -5.56 -28.84 0.45
C GLU A 310 -4.76 -29.45 1.61
N GLU A 311 -3.74 -30.26 1.29
CA GLU A 311 -2.80 -30.85 2.24
C GLU A 311 -1.79 -29.82 2.81
N GLU A 312 -1.60 -28.69 2.13
CA GLU A 312 -0.83 -27.55 2.62
C GLU A 312 -1.69 -26.65 3.50
N TYR A 313 -2.93 -26.38 3.11
CA TYR A 313 -3.89 -25.56 3.85
C TYR A 313 -5.34 -25.98 3.60
N ARG A 314 -6.00 -26.54 4.62
CA ARG A 314 -7.35 -27.10 4.48
C ARG A 314 -8.46 -26.08 4.24
N PRO A 315 -8.54 -24.93 4.95
CA PRO A 315 -9.63 -23.98 4.71
C PRO A 315 -9.62 -23.44 3.29
N ASP A 316 -10.80 -23.18 2.71
CA ASP A 316 -10.92 -22.65 1.34
C ASP A 316 -10.83 -21.13 1.26
N THR A 317 -10.67 -20.46 2.39
CA THR A 317 -10.54 -18.99 2.46
C THR A 317 -9.49 -18.64 3.51
N TYR A 318 -8.52 -17.80 3.14
CA TYR A 318 -7.55 -17.24 4.08
C TYR A 318 -8.23 -16.25 5.04
N PRO A 319 -7.74 -16.03 6.27
CA PRO A 319 -8.16 -14.90 7.11
C PRO A 319 -7.75 -13.55 6.48
N PRO A 320 -8.19 -12.39 7.01
CA PRO A 320 -7.71 -11.09 6.55
C PRO A 320 -6.18 -11.01 6.56
N TYR A 321 -5.59 -10.47 5.50
CA TYR A 321 -4.15 -10.31 5.38
C TYR A 321 -3.78 -9.03 4.61
N ALA A 322 -2.60 -8.49 4.85
CA ALA A 322 -2.05 -7.36 4.10
C ALA A 322 -1.49 -7.85 2.77
N SER A 323 -1.77 -7.16 1.67
CA SER A 323 -1.18 -7.43 0.35
C SER A 323 0.35 -7.52 0.40
N GLY A 324 0.92 -8.48 -0.33
CA GLY A 324 2.37 -8.69 -0.46
C GLY A 324 3.19 -7.46 -0.84
N SER A 325 2.56 -6.45 -1.48
CA SER A 325 3.16 -5.14 -1.78
C SER A 325 3.88 -4.48 -0.61
N GLY A 326 3.43 -4.73 0.62
CA GLY A 326 4.16 -4.34 1.81
C GLY A 326 3.25 -4.14 3.02
N TYR A 327 3.83 -4.31 4.20
CA TYR A 327 3.15 -4.16 5.48
C TYR A 327 4.11 -3.77 6.61
N ALA A 328 3.63 -2.95 7.53
CA ALA A 328 4.35 -2.51 8.71
C ALA A 328 3.95 -3.35 9.94
N LEU A 329 4.95 -3.73 10.73
CA LEU A 329 4.82 -4.50 11.96
C LEU A 329 5.49 -3.74 13.11
N SER A 330 4.92 -3.82 14.31
CA SER A 330 5.67 -3.49 15.53
C SER A 330 6.55 -4.66 15.93
N PHE A 331 7.65 -4.40 16.64
CA PHE A 331 8.61 -5.43 17.04
C PHE A 331 7.96 -6.57 17.84
N ASP A 332 6.98 -6.27 18.71
CA ASP A 332 6.26 -7.30 19.46
C ASP A 332 5.42 -8.23 18.57
N VAL A 333 4.92 -7.75 17.43
CA VAL A 333 4.22 -8.57 16.44
C VAL A 333 5.18 -9.50 15.72
N VAL A 334 6.38 -9.01 15.37
CA VAL A 334 7.44 -9.84 14.78
C VAL A 334 7.80 -11.00 15.71
N ALA A 335 8.04 -10.72 17.00
CA ALA A 335 8.36 -11.74 18.00
C ALA A 335 7.25 -12.81 18.11
N LYS A 336 5.98 -12.38 18.21
CA LYS A 336 4.84 -13.28 18.29
C LYS A 336 4.67 -14.13 17.02
N ALA A 337 4.82 -13.51 15.84
CA ALA A 337 4.69 -14.20 14.55
C ALA A 337 5.78 -15.27 14.39
N VAL A 338 7.04 -14.96 14.74
CA VAL A 338 8.15 -15.93 14.70
C VAL A 338 7.87 -17.12 15.61
N GLU A 339 7.36 -16.90 16.83
CA GLU A 339 7.06 -18.02 17.74
C GLU A 339 5.83 -18.83 17.28
N GLU A 340 4.72 -18.20 16.86
CA GLU A 340 3.54 -18.92 16.37
C GLU A 340 3.86 -19.70 15.08
N SER A 341 4.77 -19.19 14.24
CA SER A 341 5.18 -19.89 13.02
C SER A 341 5.73 -21.28 13.32
N ARG A 342 6.37 -21.51 14.47
CA ARG A 342 6.95 -22.81 14.84
C ARG A 342 5.93 -23.93 14.92
N VAL A 343 4.66 -23.64 15.09
CA VAL A 343 3.57 -24.63 15.22
C VAL A 343 2.56 -24.58 14.08
N VAL A 344 2.73 -23.64 13.12
CA VAL A 344 1.87 -23.51 11.93
C VAL A 344 2.68 -23.92 10.71
N LYS A 345 2.13 -24.83 9.89
CA LYS A 345 2.78 -25.27 8.66
C LYS A 345 2.82 -24.11 7.65
N PRO A 346 3.98 -23.81 7.04
CA PRO A 346 4.09 -22.74 6.06
C PRO A 346 3.39 -23.10 4.74
N ILE A 347 2.85 -22.08 4.08
CA ILE A 347 2.26 -22.16 2.74
C ILE A 347 3.06 -21.28 1.77
N PRO A 348 2.99 -21.50 0.45
CA PRO A 348 3.69 -20.67 -0.55
C PRO A 348 3.36 -19.17 -0.51
N ASN A 349 2.08 -18.83 -0.27
CA ASN A 349 1.61 -17.45 -0.27
C ASN A 349 1.98 -16.77 1.06
N GLU A 350 3.10 -16.07 1.06
CA GLU A 350 3.71 -15.46 2.25
C GLU A 350 2.82 -14.44 2.95
N ASP A 351 2.19 -13.56 2.21
CA ASP A 351 1.32 -12.51 2.75
C ASP A 351 0.08 -13.10 3.44
N ALA A 352 -0.55 -14.10 2.82
CA ALA A 352 -1.61 -14.89 3.43
C ALA A 352 -1.11 -15.68 4.65
N TYR A 353 0.12 -16.20 4.63
CA TYR A 353 0.72 -16.90 5.77
C TYR A 353 0.88 -15.97 6.98
N ILE A 354 1.37 -14.75 6.80
CA ILE A 354 1.42 -13.75 7.88
C ILE A 354 0.02 -13.46 8.41
N GLY A 355 -0.98 -13.30 7.55
CA GLY A 355 -2.38 -13.16 7.97
C GLY A 355 -2.87 -14.34 8.83
N ILE A 356 -2.54 -15.57 8.45
CA ILE A 356 -2.86 -16.78 9.23
C ILE A 356 -2.23 -16.74 10.62
N LEU A 357 -0.96 -16.37 10.73
CA LEU A 357 -0.29 -16.29 12.03
C LEU A 357 -0.93 -15.24 12.93
N LEU A 358 -1.19 -14.05 12.38
CA LEU A 358 -1.70 -12.92 13.15
C LEU A 358 -3.18 -13.09 13.55
N ASP A 359 -3.99 -13.72 12.71
CA ASP A 359 -5.36 -14.11 13.03
C ASP A 359 -5.41 -15.08 14.21
N ARG A 360 -4.54 -16.11 14.20
CA ARG A 360 -4.42 -17.07 15.31
C ARG A 360 -3.97 -16.43 16.62
N LEU A 361 -3.20 -15.35 16.53
CA LEU A 361 -2.74 -14.55 17.67
C LEU A 361 -3.77 -13.50 18.12
N GLY A 362 -4.89 -13.36 17.41
CA GLY A 362 -5.93 -12.35 17.69
C GLY A 362 -5.48 -10.91 17.40
N ILE A 363 -4.42 -10.72 16.61
CA ILE A 363 -3.92 -9.40 16.23
C ILE A 363 -4.78 -8.87 15.08
N GLN A 364 -5.43 -7.74 15.32
CA GLN A 364 -6.34 -7.14 14.35
C GLN A 364 -5.57 -6.39 13.25
N PRO A 365 -5.95 -6.53 11.98
CA PRO A 365 -5.33 -5.77 10.90
C PRO A 365 -5.66 -4.28 10.98
N THR A 366 -4.65 -3.42 10.81
CA THR A 366 -4.80 -1.97 10.67
C THR A 366 -4.85 -1.61 9.19
N VAL A 367 -6.03 -1.22 8.71
CA VAL A 367 -6.20 -0.82 7.29
C VAL A 367 -5.46 0.49 7.05
N SER A 368 -4.67 0.52 5.97
CA SER A 368 -4.00 1.75 5.54
C SER A 368 -4.19 1.98 4.05
N GLY A 369 -4.85 3.10 3.69
CA GLY A 369 -4.98 3.56 2.31
C GLY A 369 -3.67 4.08 1.72
N ARG A 370 -2.62 4.16 2.54
CA ARG A 370 -1.29 4.68 2.21
C ARG A 370 -0.37 3.63 1.60
N PHE A 371 -0.82 2.37 1.51
CA PHE A 371 -0.17 1.29 0.78
C PHE A 371 -0.93 1.08 -0.53
N ILE A 372 -0.34 1.56 -1.63
CA ILE A 372 -1.00 1.58 -2.95
C ILE A 372 -0.51 0.43 -3.81
N LEU A 373 -1.45 -0.28 -4.44
CA LEU A 373 -1.16 -1.49 -5.23
C LEU A 373 -0.67 -1.21 -6.67
N SER A 374 -0.60 0.06 -7.07
CA SER A 374 -0.17 0.44 -8.42
C SER A 374 0.49 1.83 -8.43
N SER A 375 1.57 1.94 -9.19
CA SER A 375 2.25 3.20 -9.49
C SER A 375 1.56 4.04 -10.58
N ALA A 376 0.52 3.50 -11.24
CA ALA A 376 -0.15 4.15 -12.35
C ALA A 376 -0.96 5.38 -11.92
N GLY A 377 -0.84 6.47 -12.68
CA GLY A 377 -1.67 7.67 -12.50
C GLY A 377 -1.26 8.59 -11.34
N LEU A 378 -0.14 8.31 -10.67
CA LEU A 378 0.35 9.13 -9.56
C LEU A 378 0.81 10.52 -10.01
N ARG A 379 0.27 11.55 -9.36
CA ARG A 379 0.68 12.95 -9.48
C ARG A 379 1.62 13.32 -8.34
N LEU A 380 2.35 14.43 -8.50
CA LEU A 380 3.34 14.90 -7.52
C LEU A 380 2.79 14.94 -6.09
N CYS A 381 1.60 15.52 -5.87
CA CYS A 381 1.05 15.68 -4.53
C CYS A 381 0.49 14.39 -3.92
N ASN A 382 0.33 13.31 -4.70
CA ASN A 382 -0.01 12.00 -4.11
C ASN A 382 1.12 11.49 -3.19
N TYR A 383 2.38 11.86 -3.47
CA TYR A 383 3.55 11.43 -2.70
C TYR A 383 3.60 11.99 -1.27
N MET A 384 2.73 12.95 -0.92
CA MET A 384 2.57 13.40 0.46
C MET A 384 1.87 12.38 1.36
N TYR A 385 1.15 11.42 0.77
CA TYR A 385 0.24 10.55 1.52
C TYR A 385 0.62 9.07 1.44
N MET A 386 1.36 8.64 0.41
CA MET A 386 1.65 7.21 0.20
C MET A 386 2.89 6.77 0.96
N PHE A 387 2.80 5.68 1.73
CA PHE A 387 3.94 5.02 2.36
C PHE A 387 4.62 4.02 1.42
N VAL A 388 3.84 3.16 0.76
CA VAL A 388 4.35 2.12 -0.13
C VAL A 388 3.58 2.16 -1.44
N VAL A 389 4.29 2.04 -2.56
CA VAL A 389 3.71 1.99 -3.90
C VAL A 389 4.27 0.77 -4.63
N HIS A 390 3.40 -0.10 -5.12
CA HIS A 390 3.75 -1.32 -5.83
C HIS A 390 3.79 -1.13 -7.36
N GLY A 391 4.47 -2.04 -8.07
CA GLY A 391 4.59 -2.03 -9.53
C GLY A 391 5.51 -0.91 -10.02
N VAL A 392 6.66 -0.77 -9.37
CA VAL A 392 7.68 0.24 -9.63
C VAL A 392 8.78 -0.36 -10.47
N GLU A 393 9.00 0.21 -11.65
CA GLU A 393 10.10 -0.20 -12.51
C GLU A 393 11.43 0.33 -11.99
N LEU A 394 12.52 -0.37 -12.35
CA LEU A 394 13.89 -0.05 -11.93
C LEU A 394 14.26 1.44 -12.07
N LYS A 395 13.90 2.05 -13.21
CA LYS A 395 14.23 3.46 -13.50
C LYS A 395 13.38 4.46 -12.71
N MET A 396 12.28 4.02 -12.11
CA MET A 396 11.34 4.89 -11.41
C MET A 396 11.79 5.20 -9.98
N HIS A 397 12.55 4.34 -9.29
CA HIS A 397 12.87 4.53 -7.87
C HIS A 397 13.48 5.91 -7.55
N LYS A 398 14.47 6.35 -8.35
CA LYS A 398 15.10 7.68 -8.18
C LYS A 398 14.15 8.84 -8.45
N ASP A 399 13.32 8.73 -9.50
CA ASP A 399 12.33 9.76 -9.84
C ASP A 399 11.23 9.85 -8.76
N MET A 400 10.73 8.70 -8.29
CA MET A 400 9.76 8.61 -7.21
C MET A 400 10.32 9.16 -5.89
N HIS A 401 11.59 8.89 -5.57
CA HIS A 401 12.28 9.47 -4.42
C HIS A 401 12.35 11.00 -4.54
N LYS A 402 12.76 11.51 -5.71
CA LYS A 402 12.78 12.95 -5.96
C LYS A 402 11.39 13.57 -5.83
N LYS A 403 10.34 12.91 -6.36
CA LYS A 403 8.95 13.36 -6.26
C LYS A 403 8.46 13.37 -4.82
N MET A 404 8.81 12.37 -4.01
CA MET A 404 8.54 12.36 -2.57
C MET A 404 9.10 13.61 -1.90
N LEU A 405 10.40 13.89 -2.05
CA LEU A 405 11.02 15.08 -1.45
C LEU A 405 10.44 16.39 -2.00
N THR A 406 10.17 16.44 -3.30
CA THR A 406 9.63 17.65 -3.96
C THR A 406 8.20 17.93 -3.53
N SER A 407 7.40 16.89 -3.30
CA SER A 407 6.00 17.03 -2.90
C SER A 407 5.86 17.74 -1.56
N GLN A 408 6.79 17.51 -0.62
CA GLN A 408 6.84 18.18 0.69
C GLN A 408 7.05 19.70 0.59
N ILE A 409 7.62 20.18 -0.53
CA ILE A 409 7.92 21.59 -0.74
C ILE A 409 6.84 22.27 -1.58
N GLN A 410 6.35 21.59 -2.61
CA GLN A 410 5.52 22.20 -3.66
C GLN A 410 4.02 22.02 -3.46
N CYS A 411 3.61 21.02 -2.68
CA CYS A 411 2.21 20.73 -2.45
C CYS A 411 1.80 21.32 -1.10
N LYS A 412 0.58 21.87 -1.05
CA LYS A 412 0.01 22.39 0.19
C LYS A 412 -0.59 21.22 0.97
N GLU A 413 -0.30 21.15 2.26
CA GLU A 413 -1.07 20.31 3.17
C GLU A 413 -2.48 20.87 3.21
N GLU A 414 -3.43 20.15 2.61
CA GLU A 414 -4.84 20.50 2.72
C GLU A 414 -5.43 19.91 4.02
N ASP A 415 -4.89 18.79 4.52
CA ASP A 415 -5.18 18.18 5.82
C ASP A 415 -3.98 17.31 6.30
N GLU A 416 -3.58 17.38 7.59
CA GLU A 416 -2.62 16.44 8.17
C GLU A 416 -3.26 15.06 8.34
N VAL A 417 -2.84 14.06 7.56
CA VAL A 417 -3.24 12.66 7.78
C VAL A 417 -2.46 12.11 8.98
N ALA A 418 -3.09 12.15 10.15
CA ALA A 418 -2.49 11.81 11.44
C ALA A 418 -2.74 10.35 11.90
N ASP A 419 -3.27 9.51 11.01
CA ASP A 419 -3.48 8.08 11.27
C ASP A 419 -3.03 7.24 10.07
N TRP A 420 -3.28 5.94 10.18
CA TRP A 420 -2.90 4.97 9.16
C TRP A 420 -3.76 5.08 7.89
N PHE A 421 -4.90 5.78 7.89
CA PHE A 421 -5.87 5.76 6.80
C PHE A 421 -5.65 6.88 5.77
#